data_AF-F3KX23-F1
#
_entry.id   AF-F3KX23-F1
#
_cell.length_a   1.000
_cell.length_b   1.000
_cell.length_c   1.000
_cell.angle_alpha   90.00
_cell.angle_beta   90.00
_cell.angle_gamma   90.00
#
_symmetry.space_group_name_H-M   'P 1'
#
loop_
_entity.id
_entity.type
_entity.pdbx_description
1 polymer ?
#
loop_
_entity_poly.entity_id
_entity_poly.type
_entity_poly.pdbx_seq_one_letter_code
_entity_poly.pdbx_strand_id
1 'polypeptide(L)'
;MPTRKRLFVSFDYDNDETLKTFLIGQSKHDDTPFDVADASVKEHLTGDWQGKVRERIRRADVVCVLCGTRTHTANGVSIEYSIAKQLGKPLFLLKGYRDADCTRPKGAESEKMYNWTWENLKTLIHGGR
;
A
#
# COMPACT_ATOMS: atom_id res chain seq x y z
N MET A 1 -24.72 5.91 2.44
CA MET A 1 -23.38 6.47 2.16
C MET A 1 -22.61 5.44 1.34
N PRO A 2 -21.79 5.83 0.35
CA PRO A 2 -20.95 4.86 -0.35
C PRO A 2 -20.04 4.17 0.66
N THR A 3 -19.98 2.85 0.60
CA THR A 3 -19.17 2.03 1.51
C THR A 3 -17.69 2.28 1.23
N ARG A 4 -16.98 2.84 2.21
CA ARG A 4 -15.52 3.05 2.12
C ARG A 4 -14.81 1.71 1.98
N LYS A 5 -13.81 1.65 1.10
CA LYS A 5 -12.98 0.46 0.88
C LYS A 5 -11.96 0.31 2.00
N ARG A 6 -11.75 -0.92 2.46
CA ARG A 6 -10.67 -1.25 3.41
C ARG A 6 -9.35 -1.33 2.65
N LEU A 7 -8.49 -0.35 2.86
CA LEU A 7 -7.18 -0.27 2.22
C LEU A 7 -6.12 -0.91 3.12
N PHE A 8 -5.38 -1.88 2.59
CA PHE A 8 -4.10 -2.31 3.17
C PHE A 8 -2.98 -1.47 2.58
N VAL A 9 -2.13 -0.89 3.42
CA VAL A 9 -1.00 -0.06 2.98
C VAL A 9 0.31 -0.80 3.26
N SER A 10 0.99 -1.20 2.19
CA SER A 10 2.34 -1.78 2.22
C SER A 10 3.36 -0.68 1.97
N PHE A 11 4.32 -0.47 2.87
CA PHE A 11 5.33 0.59 2.74
C PHE A 11 6.66 0.18 3.39
N ASP A 12 7.75 0.85 3.02
CA ASP A 12 9.03 0.66 3.68
C ASP A 12 9.00 1.36 5.04
N TYR A 13 8.86 0.59 6.12
CA TYR A 13 8.79 1.18 7.45
C TYR A 13 10.05 1.97 7.82
N ASP A 14 11.23 1.46 7.46
CA ASP A 14 12.51 2.06 7.86
C ASP A 14 12.72 3.44 7.23
N ASN A 15 12.14 3.67 6.04
CA ASN A 15 12.43 4.86 5.23
C ASN A 15 11.19 5.74 4.97
N ASP A 16 9.97 5.20 5.07
CA ASP A 16 8.74 5.84 4.56
C ASP A 16 7.61 5.97 5.61
N GLU A 17 7.92 5.90 6.91
CA GLU A 17 6.93 6.06 7.99
C GLU A 17 6.14 7.40 7.91
N THR A 18 6.82 8.48 7.52
CA THR A 18 6.20 9.79 7.30
C THR A 18 5.14 9.74 6.19
N LEU A 19 5.42 9.04 5.09
CA LEU A 19 4.47 8.88 3.99
C LEU A 19 3.22 8.12 4.46
N LYS A 20 3.39 7.05 5.24
CA LYS A 20 2.25 6.34 5.85
C LYS A 20 1.42 7.27 6.73
N THR A 21 2.06 8.12 7.52
CA THR A 21 1.37 9.07 8.41
C THR A 21 0.52 10.06 7.61
N PHE A 22 1.04 10.57 6.50
CA PHE A 22 0.28 11.45 5.60
C PHE A 22 -0.92 10.74 4.97
N LEU A 23 -0.77 9.49 4.54
CA LEU A 23 -1.87 8.72 3.94
C LEU A 23 -2.99 8.43 4.96
N ILE A 24 -2.64 8.14 6.21
CA ILE A 24 -3.61 7.98 7.30
C ILE A 24 -4.29 9.31 7.63
N GLY A 25 -3.55 10.42 7.61
CA GLY A 25 -4.15 11.75 7.75
C GLY A 25 -5.19 11.99 6.67
N GLN A 26 -4.85 11.66 5.42
CA GLN A 26 -5.75 11.78 4.29
C GLN A 26 -7.00 10.88 4.42
N SER A 27 -6.87 9.67 4.94
CA SER A 27 -8.01 8.75 5.11
C SER A 27 -9.06 9.22 6.11
N LYS A 28 -8.74 10.22 6.93
CA LYS A 28 -9.68 10.78 7.91
C LYS A 28 -10.60 11.86 7.34
N HIS A 29 -10.37 12.33 6.12
CA HIS A 29 -11.28 13.29 5.47
C HIS A 29 -12.58 12.62 5.02
N ASP A 30 -13.69 13.34 5.14
CA ASP A 30 -15.03 12.80 4.85
C ASP A 30 -15.20 12.34 3.40
N ASP A 31 -14.60 13.08 2.47
CA ASP A 31 -14.62 12.82 1.03
C ASP A 31 -13.68 11.68 0.58
N THR A 32 -12.99 11.04 1.52
CA THR A 32 -12.08 9.93 1.22
C THR A 32 -12.87 8.63 1.00
N PRO A 33 -12.67 7.92 -0.13
CA PRO A 33 -13.44 6.70 -0.45
C PRO A 33 -12.92 5.43 0.23
N PHE A 34 -11.99 5.55 1.18
CA PHE A 34 -11.34 4.42 1.84
C PHE A 34 -11.06 4.70 3.31
N ASP A 35 -10.99 3.62 4.08
CA ASP A 35 -10.42 3.61 5.41
C ASP A 35 -9.16 2.75 5.38
N VAL A 36 -8.07 3.24 5.96
CA VAL A 36 -6.86 2.43 6.14
C VAL A 36 -7.15 1.38 7.21
N ALA A 37 -7.35 0.14 6.79
CA ALA A 37 -7.74 -0.97 7.65
C ALA A 37 -6.53 -1.57 8.38
N ASP A 38 -5.39 -1.62 7.72
CA ASP A 38 -4.12 -2.09 8.27
C ASP A 38 -2.98 -1.45 7.47
N ALA A 39 -1.84 -1.23 8.11
CA ALA A 39 -0.64 -0.75 7.47
C ALA A 39 0.50 -1.68 7.88
N SER A 40 1.40 -2.00 6.95
CA SER A 40 2.54 -2.88 7.21
C SER A 40 3.27 -2.43 8.48
N VAL A 41 3.32 -3.32 9.47
CA VAL A 41 3.89 -3.02 10.78
C VAL A 41 5.34 -3.43 10.74
N LYS A 42 6.27 -2.56 11.15
CA LYS A 42 7.56 -3.04 11.61
C LYS A 42 7.34 -3.54 13.01
N GLU A 43 7.25 -4.85 13.15
CA GLU A 43 7.40 -5.46 14.45
C GLU A 43 7.81 -6.91 14.27
N HIS A 44 8.51 -7.40 15.29
CA HIS A 44 8.94 -8.77 15.48
C HIS A 44 7.72 -9.69 15.50
N LEU A 45 7.09 -9.93 14.35
CA LEU A 45 6.16 -11.01 14.17
C LEU A 45 7.00 -12.29 14.30
N THR A 46 7.19 -12.72 15.54
CA THR A 46 7.81 -13.99 15.87
C THR A 46 6.81 -15.10 15.50
N GLY A 47 7.34 -16.21 15.00
CA GLY A 47 6.55 -17.32 14.45
C GLY A 47 6.04 -17.07 13.02
N ASP A 48 4.79 -17.46 12.74
CA ASP A 48 4.17 -17.40 11.41
C ASP A 48 3.72 -15.97 11.03
N TRP A 49 4.70 -15.10 10.81
CA TRP A 49 4.43 -13.72 10.42
C TRP A 49 3.82 -13.59 9.02
N GLN A 50 4.25 -14.43 8.09
CA GLN A 50 3.72 -14.42 6.72
C GLN A 50 2.25 -14.82 6.70
N GLY A 51 1.83 -15.80 7.50
CA GLY A 51 0.43 -16.16 7.67
C GLY A 51 -0.42 -15.02 8.24
N LYS A 52 0.09 -14.32 9.27
CA LYS A 52 -0.57 -13.13 9.84
C LYS A 52 -0.75 -12.01 8.82
N VAL A 53 0.30 -11.70 8.06
CA VAL A 53 0.27 -10.69 6.98
C VAL A 53 -0.71 -11.11 5.88
N ARG A 54 -0.69 -12.39 5.49
CA ARG A 54 -1.61 -12.94 4.49
C ARG A 54 -3.07 -12.78 4.90
N GLU A 55 -3.41 -13.05 6.16
CA GLU A 55 -4.78 -12.87 6.65
C GLU A 55 -5.21 -11.39 6.67
N ARG A 56 -4.30 -10.47 6.99
CA ARG A 56 -4.58 -9.02 6.91
C ARG A 56 -4.85 -8.57 5.49
N ILE A 57 -3.99 -8.94 4.54
CA ILE A 57 -4.19 -8.67 3.11
C ILE A 57 -5.49 -9.32 2.61
N ARG A 58 -5.82 -10.54 3.07
CA ARG A 58 -7.06 -11.23 2.71
C ARG A 58 -8.31 -10.47 3.15
N ARG A 59 -8.26 -9.78 4.29
CA ARG A 59 -9.37 -8.96 4.81
C ARG A 59 -9.51 -7.60 4.13
N ALA A 60 -8.46 -7.10 3.48
CA ALA A 60 -8.52 -5.84 2.75
C ALA A 60 -9.29 -5.99 1.43
N ASP A 61 -9.93 -4.90 1.00
CA ASP A 61 -10.63 -4.84 -0.28
C ASP A 61 -9.65 -4.48 -1.42
N VAL A 62 -8.63 -3.68 -1.10
CA VAL A 62 -7.58 -3.22 -2.04
C VAL A 62 -6.25 -3.04 -1.31
N VAL A 63 -5.15 -3.23 -2.03
CA VAL A 63 -3.77 -3.06 -1.52
C VAL A 63 -3.11 -1.85 -2.21
N CYS A 64 -2.62 -0.91 -1.43
CA CYS A 64 -1.73 0.16 -1.91
C CYS A 64 -0.31 -0.16 -1.49
N VAL A 65 0.60 -0.23 -2.46
CA VAL A 65 2.04 -0.22 -2.19
C VAL A 65 2.53 1.23 -2.28
N LEU A 66 2.92 1.80 -1.16
CA LEU A 66 3.48 3.14 -1.08
C LEU A 66 4.98 3.08 -1.35
N CYS A 67 5.38 3.58 -2.52
CA CYS A 67 6.74 3.54 -3.03
C CYS A 67 7.49 4.83 -2.70
N GLY A 68 8.44 4.77 -1.78
CA GLY A 68 9.46 5.79 -1.58
C GLY A 68 10.72 5.53 -2.44
N THR A 69 11.82 6.20 -2.11
CA THR A 69 13.07 6.12 -2.90
C THR A 69 13.80 4.79 -2.72
N ARG A 70 13.54 4.05 -1.63
CA ARG A 70 14.27 2.82 -1.27
C ARG A 70 13.42 1.54 -1.24
N THR A 71 12.17 1.61 -1.70
CA THR A 71 11.23 0.47 -1.64
C THR A 71 11.74 -0.80 -2.34
N HIS A 72 12.60 -0.70 -3.35
CA HIS A 72 13.25 -1.86 -3.98
C HIS A 72 14.12 -2.70 -3.02
N THR A 73 14.57 -2.12 -1.90
CA THR A 73 15.32 -2.82 -0.84
C THR A 73 14.44 -3.38 0.27
N ALA A 74 13.16 -2.97 0.32
CA ALA A 74 12.23 -3.40 1.35
C ALA A 74 11.70 -4.81 1.07
N ASN A 75 12.34 -5.82 1.66
CA ASN A 75 11.95 -7.22 1.48
C ASN A 75 10.51 -7.49 1.96
N GLY A 76 10.08 -6.85 3.06
CA GLY A 76 8.71 -6.97 3.58
C GLY A 76 7.66 -6.53 2.55
N VAL A 77 7.87 -5.38 1.91
CA VAL A 77 6.99 -4.86 0.85
C VAL A 77 6.92 -5.82 -0.34
N SER A 78 8.06 -6.40 -0.74
CA SER A 78 8.12 -7.35 -1.86
C SER A 78 7.35 -8.64 -1.56
N ILE A 79 7.41 -9.11 -0.31
CA ILE A 79 6.65 -10.28 0.17
C ILE A 79 5.14 -9.96 0.21
N GLU A 80 4.75 -8.82 0.76
CA GLU A 80 3.36 -8.37 0.82
C GLU A 80 2.75 -8.20 -0.57
N TYR A 81 3.49 -7.58 -1.50
CA TYR A 81 3.11 -7.47 -2.90
C TYR A 81 2.85 -8.85 -3.53
N SER A 82 3.78 -9.79 -3.31
CA SER A 82 3.65 -11.16 -3.83
C SER A 82 2.43 -11.87 -3.27
N ILE A 83 2.17 -11.73 -1.96
CA ILE A 83 0.98 -12.29 -1.30
C ILE A 83 -0.30 -11.67 -1.87
N ALA A 84 -0.34 -10.35 -2.08
CA ALA A 84 -1.49 -9.67 -2.68
C ALA A 84 -1.80 -10.20 -4.09
N LYS A 85 -0.76 -10.39 -4.93
CA LYS A 85 -0.89 -11.00 -6.27
C LYS A 85 -1.43 -12.43 -6.17
N GLN A 86 -0.89 -13.26 -5.28
CA GLN A 86 -1.36 -14.65 -5.08
C GLN A 86 -2.80 -14.73 -4.60
N LEU A 87 -3.25 -13.79 -3.77
CA LEU A 87 -4.63 -13.70 -3.30
C LEU A 87 -5.59 -13.08 -4.33
N GLY A 88 -5.09 -12.66 -5.50
CA GLY A 88 -5.89 -11.98 -6.53
C GLY A 88 -6.46 -10.63 -6.07
N LYS A 89 -5.81 -9.98 -5.10
CA LYS A 89 -6.29 -8.70 -4.57
C LYS A 89 -6.06 -7.58 -5.58
N PRO A 90 -7.04 -6.67 -5.76
CA PRO A 90 -6.77 -5.40 -6.44
C PRO A 90 -5.60 -4.69 -5.76
N LEU A 91 -4.61 -4.28 -6.54
CA LEU A 91 -3.44 -3.58 -6.03
C LEU A 91 -2.95 -2.50 -7.00
N PHE A 92 -2.30 -1.49 -6.45
CA PHE A 92 -1.64 -0.43 -7.20
C PHE A 92 -0.41 0.09 -6.45
N LEU A 93 0.54 0.67 -7.19
CA LEU A 93 1.72 1.32 -6.65
C LEU A 93 1.50 2.84 -6.64
N LEU A 94 1.76 3.47 -5.50
CA LEU A 94 1.61 4.90 -5.30
C LEU A 94 2.98 5.54 -5.07
N LYS A 95 3.31 6.56 -5.87
CA LYS A 95 4.56 7.32 -5.77
C LYS A 95 4.50 8.23 -4.54
N GLY A 96 5.30 7.91 -3.53
CA GLY A 96 5.32 8.61 -2.24
C GLY A 96 5.79 10.06 -2.33
N TYR A 97 6.76 10.34 -3.19
CA TYR A 97 7.33 11.67 -3.37
C TYR A 97 7.17 12.11 -4.83
N ARG A 98 6.54 13.27 -5.05
CA ARG A 98 6.36 13.82 -6.40
C ARG A 98 7.69 14.09 -7.10
N ASP A 99 8.61 14.73 -6.38
CA ASP A 99 9.84 15.32 -6.92
C ASP A 99 11.08 14.43 -6.70
N ALA A 100 10.89 13.16 -6.35
CA ALA A 100 11.98 12.20 -6.18
C ALA A 100 11.77 10.92 -7.00
N ASP A 101 12.87 10.22 -7.26
CA ASP A 101 12.87 8.93 -7.94
C ASP A 101 12.47 7.82 -6.96
N CYS A 102 11.17 7.55 -6.91
CA CYS A 102 10.64 6.44 -6.13
C CYS A 102 10.89 5.12 -6.86
N THR A 103 11.19 4.08 -6.10
CA THR A 103 11.50 2.75 -6.63
C THR A 103 10.35 1.79 -6.36
N ARG A 104 10.22 0.77 -7.21
CA ARG A 104 9.20 -0.28 -7.06
C ARG A 104 9.74 -1.39 -6.17
N PRO A 105 8.90 -2.13 -5.42
CA PRO A 105 9.37 -3.35 -4.77
C PRO A 105 9.78 -4.39 -5.81
N LYS A 106 10.54 -5.40 -5.37
CA LYS A 106 10.96 -6.50 -6.24
C LYS A 106 9.75 -7.30 -6.71
N GLY A 107 9.74 -7.69 -7.98
CA GLY A 107 8.64 -8.41 -8.63
C GLY A 107 7.51 -7.51 -9.17
N ALA A 108 7.64 -6.19 -8.99
CA ALA A 108 6.70 -5.20 -9.50
C ALA A 108 7.34 -4.26 -10.53
N GLU A 109 8.48 -4.62 -11.12
CA GLU A 109 9.29 -3.75 -11.99
C GLU A 109 8.51 -3.24 -13.21
N SER A 110 7.57 -4.05 -13.73
CA SER A 110 6.68 -3.72 -14.84
C SER A 110 5.37 -3.04 -14.42
N GLU A 111 5.06 -2.97 -13.13
CA GLU A 111 3.81 -2.37 -12.64
C GLU A 111 3.84 -0.85 -12.78
N LYS A 112 2.71 -0.27 -13.19
CA LYS A 112 2.56 1.18 -13.27
C LYS A 112 2.52 1.78 -11.86
N MET A 113 3.35 2.80 -11.66
CA MET A 113 3.39 3.57 -10.41
C MET A 113 2.72 4.93 -10.64
N TYR A 114 1.70 5.23 -9.84
CA TYR A 114 0.85 6.39 -10.02
C TYR A 114 1.28 7.52 -9.09
N ASN A 115 1.18 8.77 -9.55
CA ASN A 115 1.45 9.92 -8.69
C ASN A 115 0.45 10.00 -7.55
N TRP A 116 0.93 10.35 -6.35
CA TRP A 116 0.05 10.59 -5.21
C TRP A 116 -0.70 11.92 -5.37
N THR A 117 -1.93 11.81 -5.89
CA THR A 117 -2.89 12.90 -5.98
C THR A 117 -4.25 12.42 -5.47
N TRP A 118 -5.12 13.36 -5.10
CA TRP A 118 -6.48 13.06 -4.65
C TRP A 118 -7.30 12.32 -5.72
N GLU A 119 -7.24 12.82 -6.96
CA GLU A 119 -7.89 12.26 -8.15
C GLU A 119 -7.47 10.81 -8.41
N ASN A 120 -6.16 10.55 -8.37
CA ASN A 120 -5.62 9.21 -8.58
C ASN A 120 -6.08 8.26 -7.48
N LEU A 121 -5.99 8.67 -6.21
CA LEU A 121 -6.42 7.81 -5.10
C LEU A 121 -7.89 7.42 -5.22
N LYS A 122 -8.77 8.39 -5.51
CA LYS A 122 -10.20 8.10 -5.75
C LYS A 122 -10.38 7.08 -6.88
N THR A 123 -9.68 7.26 -7.99
CA THR A 123 -9.81 6.38 -9.16
C THR A 123 -9.25 4.98 -8.91
N LEU A 124 -8.05 4.88 -8.33
CA LEU A 124 -7.31 3.63 -8.12
C LEU A 124 -8.01 2.70 -7.14
N ILE A 125 -8.61 3.25 -6.08
CA ILE A 125 -9.34 2.49 -5.05
C ILE A 125 -10.59 1.80 -5.63
N HIS A 126 -11.16 2.37 -6.68
CA HIS A 126 -12.28 1.78 -7.42
C HIS A 126 -11.83 0.95 -8.64
N GLY A 127 -10.51 0.75 -8.81
CA GLY A 127 -9.94 -0.15 -9.82
C GLY A 127 -9.63 0.49 -11.16
N GLY A 128 -9.81 1.81 -11.33
CA GLY A 128 -9.41 2.53 -12.53
C GLY A 128 -7.88 2.66 -12.59
N ARG A 129 -7.23 1.85 -13.44
CA ARG A 129 -5.78 1.72 -13.56
C ARG A 129 -5.36 1.82 -15.03
#